data_AF-A0A367YPD3-F1
#
_entry.id   AF-A0A367YPD3-F1
#
_cell.length_a   1.000
_cell.length_b   1.000
_cell.length_c   1.000
_cell.angle_alpha   90.00
_cell.angle_beta   90.00
_cell.angle_gamma   90.00
#
_symmetry.space_group_name_H-M   'P 1'
#
loop_
_entity.id
_entity.type
_entity.pdbx_description
1 polymer ?
#
loop_
_entity_poly.entity_id
_entity_poly.type
_entity_poly.pdbx_seq_one_letter_code
_entity_poly.pdbx_strand_id
1 'polypeptide(L)'
;MQLHNYTEWEAVSYVQLFIFAIFFVEFAFSIIYKLRKKAQLKPILPFCILFSLFVLLKLTGGILGLVFMHQLTFNLNLFIPTYIFDTISLGFITRSISSLIEHMLNHQDAADSGQLPQRPMIQFKVDDIETQKDADDNSFAKNFWPFKLVTVVLLVAVALSIAGTSQATETDPPSSVGTLLKTSSVLFLIGVLLMIGILVYILCMGEQFNTVAKLLILCLVILIVRCVYSMLAAFHGISFQTPNKYMILFGDYKYYTFLGLMIEALAGIGVLATFWYW
;
A
#
# COMPACT_ATOMS: atom_id res chain seq x y z
N MET A 1 -13.01 -11.09 27.12
CA MET A 1 -13.75 -11.57 25.95
C MET A 1 -12.97 -12.70 25.31
N GLN A 2 -13.58 -13.87 25.13
CA GLN A 2 -12.98 -14.93 24.31
C GLN A 2 -13.22 -14.58 22.84
N LEU A 3 -12.20 -14.77 21.99
CA LEU A 3 -12.38 -14.57 20.55
C LEU A 3 -13.28 -15.66 19.98
N HIS A 4 -14.34 -15.25 19.32
CA HIS A 4 -15.15 -16.16 18.50
C HIS A 4 -14.32 -16.58 17.29
N ASN A 5 -14.37 -17.85 16.89
CA ASN A 5 -13.59 -18.42 15.77
C ASN A 5 -12.05 -18.29 15.94
N TYR A 6 -11.55 -18.53 17.15
CA TYR A 6 -10.12 -18.48 17.48
C TYR A 6 -9.26 -19.29 16.48
N THR A 7 -9.63 -20.55 16.25
CA THR A 7 -8.91 -21.48 15.37
C THR A 7 -8.81 -20.98 13.93
N GLU A 8 -9.86 -20.34 13.44
CA GLU A 8 -9.94 -19.86 12.07
C GLU A 8 -9.15 -18.55 11.91
N TRP A 9 -9.24 -17.63 12.87
CA TRP A 9 -8.43 -16.41 12.84
C TRP A 9 -6.94 -16.67 13.03
N GLU A 10 -6.58 -17.70 13.81
CA GLU A 10 -5.22 -18.20 13.91
C GLU A 10 -4.73 -18.70 12.54
N ALA A 11 -5.50 -19.57 11.88
CA ALA A 11 -5.17 -20.06 10.54
C ALA A 11 -5.02 -18.92 9.52
N VAL A 12 -5.91 -17.94 9.53
CA VAL A 12 -5.85 -16.75 8.66
C VAL A 12 -4.59 -15.94 8.91
N SER A 13 -4.19 -15.77 10.19
CA SER A 13 -2.98 -15.05 10.55
C SER A 13 -1.72 -15.78 10.07
N TYR A 14 -1.67 -17.11 10.16
CA TYR A 14 -0.60 -17.92 9.57
C TYR A 14 -0.53 -17.80 8.05
N VAL A 15 -1.68 -17.85 7.37
CA VAL A 15 -1.76 -17.70 5.90
C VAL A 15 -1.27 -16.31 5.48
N GLN A 16 -1.67 -15.26 6.21
CA GLN A 16 -1.17 -13.90 5.98
C GLN A 16 0.35 -13.85 6.09
N LEU A 17 0.93 -14.37 7.17
CA LEU A 17 2.38 -14.38 7.33
C LEU A 17 3.09 -15.13 6.21
N PHE A 18 2.59 -16.31 5.85
CA PHE A 18 3.18 -17.13 4.80
C PHE A 18 3.19 -16.41 3.45
N ILE A 19 2.04 -15.84 3.03
CA ILE A 19 1.92 -15.14 1.75
C ILE A 19 2.84 -13.91 1.70
N PHE A 20 2.81 -13.06 2.74
CA PHE A 20 3.62 -11.84 2.73
C PHE A 20 5.11 -12.11 2.95
N ALA A 21 5.48 -13.23 3.59
CA ALA A 21 6.87 -13.68 3.63
C ALA A 21 7.36 -14.09 2.23
N ILE A 22 6.54 -14.80 1.46
CA ILE A 22 6.84 -15.11 0.05
C ILE A 22 7.02 -13.81 -0.74
N PHE A 23 6.12 -12.84 -0.59
CA PHE A 23 6.25 -11.54 -1.28
C PHE A 23 7.54 -10.82 -0.88
N PHE A 24 7.92 -10.86 0.40
CA PHE A 24 9.15 -10.23 0.86
C PHE A 24 10.38 -10.86 0.20
N VAL A 25 10.45 -12.20 0.16
CA VAL A 25 11.56 -12.94 -0.44
C VAL A 25 11.62 -12.70 -1.94
N GLU A 26 10.49 -12.79 -2.62
CA GLU A 26 10.36 -12.56 -4.06
C GLU A 26 10.78 -11.12 -4.40
N PHE A 27 10.33 -10.14 -3.61
CA PHE A 27 10.64 -8.74 -3.83
C PHE A 27 12.13 -8.44 -3.63
N ALA A 28 12.72 -9.01 -2.58
CA ALA A 28 14.16 -8.91 -2.32
C ALA A 28 14.98 -9.51 -3.47
N PHE A 29 14.57 -10.68 -3.98
CA PHE A 29 15.21 -11.30 -5.14
C PHE A 29 15.10 -10.41 -6.40
N SER A 30 13.93 -9.82 -6.64
CA SER A 30 13.68 -8.88 -7.74
C SER A 30 14.62 -7.66 -7.69
N ILE A 31 14.77 -7.06 -6.51
CA ILE A 31 15.68 -5.93 -6.28
C ILE A 31 17.13 -6.35 -6.57
N ILE A 32 17.58 -7.48 -6.01
CA ILE A 32 18.95 -7.99 -6.20
C ILE A 32 19.22 -8.27 -7.68
N TYR A 33 18.26 -8.86 -8.39
CA TYR A 33 18.38 -9.15 -9.81
C TYR A 33 18.53 -7.85 -10.63
N LYS A 34 17.69 -6.83 -10.37
CA LYS A 34 17.78 -5.52 -11.04
C LYS A 34 19.07 -4.77 -10.71
N LEU A 35 19.55 -4.85 -9.45
CA LEU A 35 20.86 -4.34 -9.01
C LEU A 35 21.99 -4.95 -9.86
N ARG A 36 21.99 -6.28 -10.01
CA ARG A 36 23.01 -6.99 -10.81
C ARG A 36 23.00 -6.60 -12.29
N LYS A 37 21.84 -6.27 -12.84
CA LYS A 37 21.70 -5.77 -14.21
C LYS A 37 22.15 -4.31 -14.41
N LYS A 38 22.72 -3.66 -13.38
CA LYS A 38 23.15 -2.25 -13.40
C LYS A 38 22.02 -1.28 -13.79
N ALA A 39 20.77 -1.64 -13.49
CA ALA A 39 19.67 -0.67 -13.56
C ALA A 39 19.94 0.43 -12.53
N GLN A 40 19.70 1.69 -12.87
CA GLN A 40 19.82 2.78 -11.89
C GLN A 40 18.66 2.66 -10.88
N LEU A 41 18.95 2.27 -9.63
CA LEU A 41 17.89 2.11 -8.62
C LEU A 41 17.48 3.39 -7.90
N LYS A 42 18.27 4.47 -7.98
CA LYS A 42 17.92 5.75 -7.35
C LYS A 42 16.50 6.22 -7.71
N PRO A 43 16.08 6.25 -8.99
CA PRO A 43 14.74 6.74 -9.34
C PRO A 43 13.61 5.78 -8.93
N ILE A 44 13.86 4.47 -8.78
CA ILE A 44 12.84 3.49 -8.34
C ILE A 44 12.82 3.26 -6.83
N LEU A 45 13.74 3.90 -6.10
CA LEU A 45 13.87 3.78 -4.65
C LEU A 45 12.56 4.09 -3.89
N PRO A 46 11.78 5.13 -4.25
CA PRO A 46 10.54 5.41 -3.52
C PRO A 46 9.53 4.26 -3.63
N PHE A 47 9.40 3.62 -4.79
CA PHE A 47 8.59 2.42 -4.97
C PHE A 47 9.10 1.29 -4.06
N CYS A 48 10.41 1.05 -4.04
CA CYS A 48 11.00 -0.01 -3.22
C CYS A 48 10.74 0.20 -1.73
N ILE A 49 10.86 1.43 -1.24
CA ILE A 49 10.59 1.76 0.16
C ILE A 49 9.10 1.54 0.47
N LEU A 50 8.20 2.08 -0.35
CA LEU A 50 6.75 2.00 -0.11
C LEU A 50 6.24 0.56 -0.17
N PHE A 51 6.69 -0.23 -1.15
CA PHE A 51 6.30 -1.63 -1.25
C PHE A 51 6.88 -2.48 -0.11
N SER A 52 8.12 -2.20 0.31
CA SER A 52 8.69 -2.84 1.51
C SER A 52 7.89 -2.52 2.76
N LEU A 53 7.49 -1.25 2.95
CA LEU A 53 6.64 -0.84 4.07
C LEU A 53 5.28 -1.55 4.04
N PHE A 54 4.65 -1.68 2.87
CA PHE A 54 3.43 -2.46 2.71
C PHE A 54 3.60 -3.90 3.21
N VAL A 55 4.63 -4.61 2.74
CA VAL A 55 4.87 -6.01 3.13
C VAL A 55 5.22 -6.12 4.62
N LEU A 56 6.06 -5.23 5.15
CA LEU A 56 6.45 -5.23 6.56
C LEU A 56 5.27 -4.95 7.48
N LEU A 57 4.36 -4.04 7.11
CA LEU A 57 3.14 -3.79 7.88
C LEU A 57 2.24 -5.02 7.91
N LYS A 58 2.10 -5.73 6.79
CA LYS A 58 1.31 -6.98 6.74
C LYS A 58 1.93 -8.10 7.56
N LEU A 59 3.25 -8.26 7.52
CA LEU A 59 3.97 -9.22 8.35
C LEU A 59 3.83 -8.88 9.83
N THR A 60 4.07 -7.62 10.19
CA THR A 60 3.97 -7.17 11.60
C THR A 60 2.55 -7.30 12.12
N GLY A 61 1.54 -6.92 11.32
CA GLY A 61 0.13 -7.12 11.65
C GLY A 61 -0.23 -8.59 11.85
N GLY A 62 0.27 -9.49 11.01
CA GLY A 62 0.06 -10.93 11.17
C GLY A 62 0.74 -11.50 12.43
N ILE A 63 1.95 -11.06 12.76
CA ILE A 63 2.67 -11.46 13.98
C ILE A 63 1.89 -10.98 15.21
N LEU A 64 1.49 -9.70 15.23
CA LEU A 64 0.73 -9.15 16.35
C LEU A 64 -0.64 -9.80 16.49
N GLY A 65 -1.29 -10.16 15.37
CA GLY A 65 -2.52 -10.95 15.35
C GLY A 65 -2.32 -12.32 16.02
N LEU A 66 -1.27 -13.07 15.66
CA LEU A 66 -0.95 -14.34 16.30
C LEU A 66 -0.61 -14.18 17.79
N VAL A 67 0.21 -13.20 18.15
CA VAL A 67 0.56 -12.93 19.55
C VAL A 67 -0.68 -12.58 20.36
N PHE A 68 -1.59 -11.79 19.78
CA PHE A 68 -2.88 -11.44 20.38
C PHE A 68 -3.78 -12.66 20.60
N MET A 69 -3.86 -13.57 19.62
CA MET A 69 -4.62 -14.81 19.73
C MET A 69 -4.12 -15.65 20.91
N HIS A 70 -2.81 -15.74 21.11
CA HIS A 70 -2.22 -16.54 22.18
C HIS A 70 -2.28 -15.88 23.58
N GLN A 71 -2.90 -14.70 23.73
CA GLN A 71 -3.13 -14.10 25.04
C GLN A 71 -4.34 -14.72 25.74
N LEU A 72 -4.19 -15.02 27.02
CA LEU A 72 -5.29 -15.50 27.88
C LEU A 72 -6.37 -14.43 28.13
N THR A 73 -5.99 -13.16 28.03
CA THR A 73 -6.87 -12.01 28.23
C THR A 73 -6.81 -11.06 27.04
N PHE A 74 -7.93 -10.37 26.80
CA PHE A 74 -8.01 -9.38 25.73
C PHE A 74 -7.00 -8.25 25.96
N ASN A 75 -6.09 -8.06 25.02
CA ASN A 75 -5.04 -7.05 25.09
C ASN A 75 -5.21 -6.00 23.99
N LEU A 76 -5.76 -4.83 24.37
CA LEU A 76 -5.96 -3.69 23.48
C LEU A 76 -4.66 -3.20 22.83
N ASN A 77 -3.53 -3.29 23.54
CA ASN A 77 -2.23 -2.84 23.05
C ASN A 77 -1.69 -3.69 21.90
N LEU A 78 -2.22 -4.90 21.70
CA LEU A 78 -1.91 -5.75 20.54
C LEU A 78 -2.99 -5.64 19.45
N PHE A 79 -4.26 -5.46 19.83
CA PHE A 79 -5.36 -5.30 18.89
C PHE A 79 -5.22 -4.02 18.05
N ILE A 80 -5.00 -2.88 18.68
CA ILE A 80 -4.96 -1.57 18.00
C ILE A 80 -3.86 -1.54 16.93
N PRO A 81 -2.60 -1.91 17.23
CA PRO A 81 -1.57 -1.87 16.20
C PRO A 81 -1.81 -2.91 15.09
N THR A 82 -2.40 -4.07 15.40
CA THR A 82 -2.79 -5.06 14.37
C THR A 82 -3.80 -4.46 13.39
N TYR A 83 -4.84 -3.81 13.91
CA TYR A 83 -5.87 -3.16 13.10
C TYR A 83 -5.30 -2.00 12.28
N ILE A 84 -4.45 -1.17 12.90
CA ILE A 84 -3.77 -0.05 12.25
C ILE A 84 -2.89 -0.56 11.10
N PHE A 85 -2.01 -1.52 11.36
CA PHE A 85 -1.08 -2.03 10.34
C PHE A 85 -1.82 -2.66 9.17
N ASP A 86 -2.89 -3.40 9.43
CA ASP A 86 -3.72 -3.94 8.36
C ASP A 86 -4.35 -2.84 7.51
N THR A 87 -4.92 -1.81 8.16
CA THR A 87 -5.66 -0.75 7.47
C THR A 87 -4.77 0.20 6.70
N ILE A 88 -3.66 0.66 7.29
CA ILE A 88 -2.77 1.64 6.64
C ILE A 88 -1.96 1.03 5.50
N SER A 89 -1.73 -0.30 5.52
CA SER A 89 -1.03 -1.01 4.45
C SER A 89 -1.68 -0.79 3.07
N LEU A 90 -3.01 -0.60 3.01
CA LEU A 90 -3.75 -0.21 1.80
C LEU A 90 -3.24 1.11 1.19
N GLY A 91 -2.90 2.09 2.04
CA GLY A 91 -2.32 3.35 1.61
C GLY A 91 -0.94 3.16 0.98
N PHE A 92 -0.10 2.31 1.58
CA PHE A 92 1.25 2.02 1.09
C PHE A 92 1.26 1.27 -0.24
N ILE A 93 0.41 0.25 -0.43
CA ILE A 93 0.31 -0.44 -1.73
C ILE A 93 -0.19 0.51 -2.82
N THR A 94 -1.21 1.33 -2.54
CA THR A 94 -1.74 2.31 -3.50
C THR A 94 -0.68 3.36 -3.86
N ARG A 95 0.07 3.86 -2.88
CA ARG A 95 1.15 4.83 -3.13
C ARG A 95 2.34 4.18 -3.85
N SER A 96 2.63 2.91 -3.60
CA SER A 96 3.67 2.18 -4.34
C SER A 96 3.32 2.11 -5.83
N ILE A 97 2.06 1.81 -6.18
CA ILE A 97 1.58 1.84 -7.58
C ILE A 97 1.82 3.21 -8.20
N SER A 98 1.43 4.29 -7.52
CA SER A 98 1.67 5.66 -7.96
C SER A 98 3.16 5.94 -8.20
N SER A 99 4.03 5.54 -7.27
CA SER A 99 5.47 5.75 -7.41
C SER A 99 6.08 4.96 -8.56
N LEU A 100 5.58 3.75 -8.84
CA LEU A 100 6.04 2.95 -9.96
C LEU A 100 5.69 3.61 -11.30
N ILE A 101 4.49 4.20 -11.40
CA ILE A 101 4.04 4.92 -12.59
C ILE A 101 4.84 6.21 -12.79
N GLU A 102 5.05 6.99 -11.73
CA GLU A 102 5.88 8.20 -11.77
C GLU A 102 7.28 7.89 -12.30
N HIS A 103 7.88 6.79 -11.83
CA HIS A 103 9.18 6.32 -12.30
C HIS A 103 9.15 5.98 -13.80
N MET A 104 8.13 5.26 -14.26
CA MET A 104 7.98 4.86 -15.66
C MET A 104 7.86 6.07 -16.57
N LEU A 105 7.00 7.04 -16.23
CA LEU A 105 6.80 8.27 -17.00
C LEU A 105 8.09 9.08 -17.10
N ASN A 106 8.78 9.31 -15.98
CA ASN A 106 10.04 10.05 -15.98
C ASN A 106 11.13 9.37 -16.83
N HIS A 107 11.17 8.04 -16.86
CA HIS A 107 12.14 7.32 -17.68
C HIS A 107 11.82 7.47 -19.19
N GLN A 108 10.54 7.62 -19.56
CA GLN A 108 10.13 7.89 -20.94
C GLN A 108 10.46 9.29 -21.39
N ASP A 109 10.13 10.31 -20.60
CA ASP A 109 10.42 11.70 -20.97
C ASP A 109 11.92 11.92 -21.22
N ALA A 110 12.77 11.24 -20.45
CA ALA A 110 14.22 11.24 -20.67
C ALA A 110 14.61 10.55 -22.00
N ALA A 111 13.97 9.42 -22.34
CA ALA A 111 14.25 8.68 -23.57
C ALA A 111 13.79 9.43 -24.84
N ASP A 112 12.58 10.02 -24.82
CA ASP A 112 12.01 10.74 -25.96
C ASP A 112 12.68 12.10 -26.20
N SER A 113 13.20 12.74 -25.15
CA SER A 113 13.94 14.01 -25.25
C SER A 113 15.36 13.84 -25.82
N GLY A 114 15.79 12.62 -26.18
CA GLY A 114 17.17 12.33 -26.60
C GLY A 114 18.20 12.48 -25.48
N GLN A 115 17.76 12.73 -24.25
CA GLN A 115 18.56 12.66 -23.04
C GLN A 115 18.71 11.18 -22.65
N LEU A 116 19.50 10.44 -23.44
CA LEU A 116 20.07 9.19 -22.95
C LEU A 116 20.61 9.46 -21.54
N PRO A 117 20.23 8.68 -20.51
CA PRO A 117 20.83 8.86 -19.19
C PRO A 117 22.33 8.70 -19.41
N GLN A 118 23.07 9.80 -19.26
CA GLN A 118 24.51 9.80 -19.44
C GLN A 118 25.03 8.64 -18.61
N ARG A 119 25.59 7.62 -19.29
CA ARG A 119 26.46 6.66 -18.62
C ARG A 119 27.51 7.54 -17.95
N PRO A 120 27.58 7.63 -16.61
CA PRO A 120 28.76 8.26 -16.03
C PRO A 120 29.89 7.29 -16.32
N MET A 121 30.71 7.61 -17.33
CA MET A 121 32.09 7.13 -17.32
C MET A 121 32.65 7.69 -16.03
N ILE A 122 32.89 6.81 -15.06
CA ILE A 122 33.47 7.15 -13.78
C ILE A 122 34.89 7.64 -14.07
N GLN A 123 35.04 8.95 -14.24
CA GLN A 123 36.28 9.67 -13.98
C GLN A 123 35.95 10.57 -12.80
N PHE A 124 36.32 10.13 -11.60
CA PHE A 124 36.18 10.90 -10.37
C PHE A 124 36.95 12.21 -10.54
N LYS A 125 36.24 13.30 -10.85
CA LYS A 125 36.70 14.67 -10.68
C LYS A 125 35.69 15.36 -9.76
N VAL A 126 36.22 15.97 -8.71
CA VAL A 126 35.50 16.37 -7.48
C VAL A 126 34.60 17.62 -7.67
N ASP A 127 34.41 18.10 -8.90
CA ASP A 127 33.73 19.39 -9.18
C ASP A 127 32.28 19.28 -9.70
N ASP A 128 31.73 18.09 -9.99
CA ASP A 128 30.40 17.94 -10.63
C ASP A 128 29.21 17.75 -9.64
N ILE A 129 29.28 18.28 -8.43
CA ILE A 129 28.16 18.19 -7.46
C ILE A 129 27.00 19.13 -7.84
N GLU A 130 27.27 20.21 -8.57
CA GLU A 130 26.25 21.21 -8.91
C GLU A 130 25.39 20.80 -10.12
N THR A 131 25.96 20.16 -11.14
CA THR A 131 25.23 19.85 -12.40
C THR A 131 24.27 18.66 -12.30
N GLN A 132 24.48 17.75 -11.33
CA GLN A 132 23.58 16.61 -11.13
C GLN A 132 22.32 16.97 -10.31
N LYS A 133 22.35 18.13 -9.64
CA LYS A 133 21.22 18.64 -8.85
C LYS A 133 20.14 19.28 -9.73
N ASP A 134 20.54 19.89 -10.84
CA ASP A 134 19.63 20.60 -11.75
C ASP A 134 18.84 19.68 -12.70
N ALA A 135 19.36 18.49 -13.01
CA ALA A 135 18.64 17.50 -13.82
C ALA A 135 17.55 16.75 -13.03
N ASP A 136 17.66 16.67 -11.69
CA ASP A 136 16.74 15.95 -10.81
C ASP A 136 15.52 16.81 -10.40
N ASP A 137 15.58 18.12 -10.64
CA ASP A 137 14.50 19.07 -10.29
C ASP A 137 13.44 19.25 -11.39
N ASN A 138 13.69 18.77 -12.62
CA ASN A 138 12.80 18.92 -13.77
C ASN A 138 12.08 17.62 -14.20
N SER A 139 11.88 16.66 -13.30
CA SER A 139 11.10 15.46 -13.65
C SER A 139 9.61 15.79 -13.81
N PHE A 140 9.05 15.46 -14.99
CA PHE A 140 7.65 15.71 -15.35
C PHE A 140 6.69 15.15 -14.30
N ALA A 141 6.94 13.97 -13.76
CA ALA A 141 6.10 13.37 -12.73
C ALA A 141 6.20 14.09 -11.36
N LYS A 142 7.34 14.71 -11.02
CA LYS A 142 7.49 15.54 -9.81
C LYS A 142 6.73 16.86 -9.95
N ASN A 143 6.50 17.32 -11.18
CA ASN A 143 5.68 18.50 -11.49
C ASN A 143 4.21 18.15 -11.78
N PHE A 144 3.88 16.88 -11.98
CA PHE A 144 2.51 16.43 -12.20
C PHE A 144 1.69 16.45 -10.89
N TRP A 145 0.93 17.53 -10.72
CA TRP A 145 0.14 17.80 -9.52
C TRP A 145 -0.82 16.67 -9.08
N PRO A 146 -1.44 15.87 -9.99
CA PRO A 146 -2.34 14.79 -9.59
C PRO A 146 -1.72 13.72 -8.69
N PHE A 147 -0.45 13.37 -8.87
CA PHE A 147 0.22 12.39 -8.00
C PHE A 147 0.46 12.95 -6.58
N LYS A 148 0.76 14.24 -6.46
CA LYS A 148 0.87 14.93 -5.17
C LYS A 148 -0.48 14.95 -4.45
N LEU A 149 -1.57 15.23 -5.19
CA LEU A 149 -2.93 15.20 -4.64
C LEU A 149 -3.26 13.84 -4.04
N VAL A 150 -3.05 12.75 -4.79
CA VAL A 150 -3.28 11.39 -4.29
C VAL A 150 -2.46 11.12 -3.04
N THR A 151 -1.18 11.50 -3.03
CA THR A 151 -0.29 11.30 -1.89
C THR A 151 -0.84 11.96 -0.62
N VAL A 152 -1.29 13.21 -0.73
CA VAL A 152 -1.87 13.96 0.40
C VAL A 152 -3.17 13.28 0.87
N VAL A 153 -4.05 12.89 -0.05
CA VAL A 153 -5.31 12.20 0.28
C VAL A 153 -5.04 10.90 1.05
N LEU A 154 -4.10 10.07 0.58
CA LEU A 154 -3.74 8.82 1.25
C LEU A 154 -3.08 9.04 2.62
N LEU A 155 -2.23 10.06 2.76
CA LEU A 155 -1.59 10.39 4.03
C LEU A 155 -2.62 10.83 5.07
N VAL A 156 -3.57 11.69 4.67
CA VAL A 156 -4.69 12.11 5.52
C VAL A 156 -5.55 10.90 5.90
N ALA A 157 -5.84 10.00 4.96
CA ALA A 157 -6.58 8.77 5.25
C ALA A 157 -5.86 7.91 6.31
N VAL A 158 -4.55 7.71 6.16
CA VAL A 158 -3.71 6.98 7.13
C VAL A 158 -3.75 7.64 8.50
N ALA A 159 -3.54 8.97 8.59
CA ALA A 159 -3.55 9.70 9.85
C ALA A 159 -4.91 9.60 10.57
N LEU A 160 -6.01 9.77 9.84
CA LEU A 160 -7.36 9.63 10.39
C LEU A 160 -7.66 8.20 10.83
N SER A 161 -7.19 7.19 10.09
CA SER A 161 -7.34 5.78 10.46
C SER A 161 -6.60 5.45 11.76
N ILE A 162 -5.37 5.97 11.92
CA ILE A 162 -4.57 5.80 13.14
C ILE A 162 -5.27 6.46 14.32
N ALA A 163 -5.66 7.73 14.16
CA ALA A 163 -6.33 8.51 15.21
C ALA A 163 -7.69 7.92 15.62
N GLY A 164 -8.47 7.45 14.65
CA GLY A 164 -9.75 6.80 14.92
C GLY A 164 -9.57 5.48 15.66
N THR A 165 -8.64 4.63 15.23
CA THR A 165 -8.44 3.31 15.85
C THR A 165 -7.85 3.43 17.27
N SER A 166 -6.97 4.40 17.52
CA SER A 166 -6.39 4.61 18.85
C SER A 166 -7.40 5.13 19.88
N GLN A 167 -8.36 5.94 19.44
CA GLN A 167 -9.45 6.46 20.29
C GLN A 167 -10.62 5.49 20.46
N ALA A 168 -10.66 4.39 19.70
CA ALA A 168 -11.72 3.37 19.82
C ALA A 168 -11.62 2.53 21.11
N THR A 169 -10.70 2.86 22.03
CA THR A 169 -10.36 2.11 23.24
C THR A 169 -11.35 2.23 24.39
N GLU A 170 -12.22 3.23 24.37
CA GLU A 170 -13.20 3.46 25.43
C GLU A 170 -14.43 2.58 25.24
N THR A 171 -15.03 2.11 26.34
CA THR A 171 -16.27 1.31 26.32
C THR A 171 -17.43 2.04 25.65
N ASP A 172 -17.38 3.37 25.64
CA ASP A 172 -18.26 4.27 24.87
C ASP A 172 -17.38 5.24 24.07
N PRO A 173 -16.89 4.83 22.89
CA PRO A 173 -15.99 5.68 22.12
C PRO A 173 -16.72 6.95 21.67
N PRO A 174 -16.07 8.12 21.70
CA PRO A 174 -16.70 9.37 21.29
C PRO A 174 -17.17 9.28 19.82
N SER A 175 -18.25 9.98 19.47
CA SER A 175 -18.83 9.96 18.12
C SER A 175 -17.83 10.39 17.03
N SER A 176 -16.79 11.12 17.41
CA SER A 176 -15.64 11.46 16.58
C SER A 176 -14.93 10.21 16.03
N VAL A 177 -14.80 9.13 16.81
CA VAL A 177 -14.11 7.88 16.40
C VAL A 177 -14.74 7.28 15.16
N GLY A 178 -16.06 7.08 15.20
CA GLY A 178 -16.82 6.57 14.05
C GLY A 178 -16.70 7.49 12.85
N THR A 179 -16.68 8.80 13.07
CA THR A 179 -16.52 9.80 12.00
C THR A 179 -15.12 9.75 11.37
N LEU A 180 -14.07 9.65 12.17
CA LEU A 180 -12.68 9.55 11.71
C LEU A 180 -12.46 8.29 10.87
N LEU A 181 -12.94 7.14 11.34
CA LEU A 181 -12.81 5.87 10.64
C LEU A 181 -13.61 5.85 9.34
N LYS A 182 -14.87 6.32 9.34
CA LYS A 182 -15.68 6.44 8.12
C LYS A 182 -15.01 7.36 7.10
N THR A 183 -14.55 8.53 7.54
CA THR A 183 -13.87 9.50 6.67
C THR A 183 -12.59 8.90 6.08
N SER A 184 -11.77 8.22 6.90
CA SER A 184 -10.56 7.56 6.42
C SER A 184 -10.86 6.50 5.35
N SER A 185 -11.89 5.67 5.56
CA SER A 185 -12.29 4.62 4.61
C SER A 185 -12.76 5.18 3.26
N VAL A 186 -13.49 6.30 3.29
CA VAL A 186 -13.92 7.02 2.09
C VAL A 186 -12.73 7.66 1.37
N LEU A 187 -11.79 8.25 2.10
CA LEU A 187 -10.59 8.84 1.51
C LEU A 187 -9.68 7.79 0.84
N PHE A 188 -9.57 6.58 1.40
CA PHE A 188 -8.86 5.48 0.73
C PHE A 188 -9.52 5.12 -0.61
N LEU A 189 -10.86 5.03 -0.66
CA LEU A 189 -11.59 4.77 -1.90
C LEU A 189 -11.37 5.89 -2.92
N ILE A 190 -11.49 7.16 -2.49
CA ILE A 190 -11.23 8.33 -3.35
C ILE A 190 -9.80 8.28 -3.90
N GLY A 191 -8.80 7.98 -3.05
CA GLY A 191 -7.41 7.84 -3.47
C GLY A 191 -7.21 6.79 -4.56
N VAL A 192 -7.83 5.61 -4.41
CA VAL A 192 -7.80 4.55 -5.43
C VAL A 192 -8.49 4.98 -6.73
N LEU A 193 -9.67 5.59 -6.64
CA LEU A 193 -10.40 6.06 -7.83
C LEU A 193 -9.66 7.17 -8.59
N LEU A 194 -9.06 8.12 -7.87
CA LEU A 194 -8.20 9.15 -8.46
C LEU A 194 -7.01 8.52 -9.18
N MET A 195 -6.37 7.51 -8.59
CA MET A 195 -5.26 6.78 -9.23
C MET A 195 -5.68 6.06 -10.51
N ILE A 196 -6.87 5.44 -10.52
CA ILE A 196 -7.43 4.84 -11.74
C ILE A 196 -7.65 5.93 -12.80
N GLY A 197 -8.25 7.06 -12.41
CA GLY A 197 -8.49 8.19 -13.32
C GLY A 197 -7.20 8.73 -13.93
N ILE A 198 -6.14 8.88 -13.13
CA ILE A 198 -4.81 9.31 -13.60
C ILE A 198 -4.23 8.30 -14.60
N LEU A 199 -4.28 7.00 -14.28
CA LEU A 199 -3.79 5.95 -15.18
C LEU A 199 -4.55 5.87 -16.50
N VAL A 200 -5.88 6.01 -16.46
CA VAL A 200 -6.72 6.05 -17.67
C VAL A 200 -6.37 7.27 -18.52
N TYR A 201 -6.18 8.44 -17.89
CA TYR A 201 -5.75 9.64 -18.59
C TYR A 201 -4.39 9.45 -19.27
N ILE A 202 -3.42 8.84 -18.59
CA ILE A 202 -2.09 8.51 -19.16
C ILE A 202 -2.24 7.54 -20.33
N LEU A 203 -3.08 6.49 -20.21
CA LEU A 203 -3.33 5.54 -21.29
C LEU A 203 -3.90 6.19 -22.55
N CYS A 204 -4.76 7.21 -22.39
CA CYS A 204 -5.30 7.96 -23.51
C CYS A 204 -4.26 8.84 -24.22
N MET A 205 -3.11 9.11 -23.60
CA MET A 205 -2.10 10.06 -24.10
C MET A 205 -0.90 9.43 -24.84
N GLY A 206 -0.62 8.13 -24.75
CA GLY A 206 0.54 7.56 -25.47
C GLY A 206 0.86 6.09 -25.17
N GLU A 207 1.14 5.31 -26.22
CA GLU A 207 0.89 3.86 -26.33
C GLU A 207 1.95 2.90 -25.74
N GLN A 208 3.10 3.34 -25.24
CA GLN A 208 4.23 2.43 -24.97
C GLN A 208 4.17 1.62 -23.65
N PHE A 209 3.42 2.06 -22.63
CA PHE A 209 3.22 1.30 -21.38
C PHE A 209 1.83 0.70 -21.21
N ASN A 210 1.13 0.52 -22.33
CA ASN A 210 -0.28 0.12 -22.33
C ASN A 210 -0.52 -1.15 -21.49
N THR A 211 0.34 -2.16 -21.60
CA THR A 211 0.24 -3.41 -20.84
C THR A 211 0.47 -3.21 -19.35
N VAL A 212 1.51 -2.45 -18.97
CA VAL A 212 1.86 -2.18 -17.57
C VAL A 212 0.80 -1.34 -16.88
N ALA A 213 0.36 -0.24 -17.51
CA ALA A 213 -0.70 0.60 -16.98
C ALA A 213 -2.03 -0.18 -16.86
N LYS A 214 -2.37 -1.05 -17.82
CA LYS A 214 -3.54 -1.95 -17.72
C LYS A 214 -3.45 -2.91 -16.53
N LEU A 215 -2.27 -3.49 -16.29
CA LEU A 215 -2.06 -4.37 -15.12
C LEU A 215 -2.21 -3.59 -13.81
N LEU A 216 -1.69 -2.36 -13.73
CA LEU A 216 -1.83 -1.52 -12.54
C LEU A 216 -3.28 -1.04 -12.33
N ILE A 217 -4.01 -0.72 -13.39
CA ILE A 217 -5.46 -0.44 -13.32
C ILE A 217 -6.19 -1.66 -12.78
N LEU A 218 -5.89 -2.86 -13.29
CA LEU A 218 -6.50 -4.10 -12.79
C LEU A 218 -6.23 -4.28 -11.29
N CYS A 219 -5.00 -4.03 -10.82
CA CYS A 219 -4.66 -4.08 -9.40
C CYS A 219 -5.48 -3.08 -8.57
N LEU A 220 -5.64 -1.84 -9.07
CA LEU A 220 -6.44 -0.82 -8.38
C LEU A 220 -7.93 -1.16 -8.35
N VAL A 221 -8.48 -1.72 -9.43
CA VAL A 221 -9.86 -2.20 -9.47
C VAL A 221 -10.08 -3.32 -8.46
N ILE A 222 -9.12 -4.25 -8.34
CA ILE A 222 -9.13 -5.28 -7.29
C ILE A 222 -9.14 -4.62 -5.90
N LEU A 223 -8.29 -3.61 -5.67
CA LEU A 223 -8.23 -2.88 -4.39
C LEU A 223 -9.52 -2.13 -4.04
N ILE A 224 -10.42 -1.83 -4.99
CA ILE A 224 -11.75 -1.29 -4.66
C ILE A 224 -12.50 -2.24 -3.72
N VAL A 225 -12.39 -3.55 -3.90
CA VAL A 225 -13.03 -4.54 -3.01
C VAL A 225 -12.49 -4.40 -1.58
N ARG A 226 -11.18 -4.18 -1.41
CA ARG A 226 -10.56 -3.93 -0.11
C ARG A 226 -11.03 -2.62 0.52
N CYS A 227 -11.20 -1.56 -0.29
CA CYS A 227 -11.78 -0.28 0.15
C CYS A 227 -13.23 -0.44 0.61
N VAL A 228 -14.05 -1.20 -0.14
CA VAL A 228 -15.44 -1.51 0.24
C VAL A 228 -15.48 -2.28 1.55
N TYR A 229 -14.59 -3.26 1.75
CA TYR A 229 -14.48 -3.96 3.04
C TYR A 229 -14.14 -2.99 4.19
N SER A 230 -13.17 -2.09 4.02
CA SER A 230 -12.86 -1.03 5.01
C SER A 230 -14.07 -0.15 5.31
N MET A 231 -14.83 0.25 4.29
CA MET A 231 -16.06 1.03 4.49
C MET A 231 -17.11 0.21 5.25
N LEU A 232 -17.36 -1.03 4.88
CA LEU A 232 -18.30 -1.89 5.59
C LEU A 232 -17.92 -2.07 7.06
N ALA A 233 -16.63 -2.23 7.37
CA ALA A 233 -16.11 -2.27 8.72
C ALA A 233 -16.36 -0.95 9.48
N ALA A 234 -16.03 0.19 8.88
CA ALA A 234 -16.16 1.51 9.52
C ALA A 234 -17.62 1.97 9.69
N PHE A 235 -18.49 1.70 8.71
CA PHE A 235 -19.87 2.20 8.70
C PHE A 235 -20.81 1.45 9.65
N HIS A 236 -20.58 0.15 9.86
CA HIS A 236 -21.31 -0.64 10.86
C HIS A 236 -20.81 -0.39 12.29
N GLY A 237 -19.70 0.34 12.44
CA GLY A 237 -19.12 0.70 13.74
C GLY A 237 -18.15 -0.35 14.29
N ILE A 238 -17.18 0.13 15.06
CA ILE A 238 -16.27 -0.70 15.86
C ILE A 238 -16.78 -0.65 17.29
N SER A 239 -17.59 -1.64 17.68
CA SER A 239 -17.99 -1.84 19.08
C SER A 239 -17.40 -3.16 19.53
N PHE A 240 -16.60 -3.13 20.60
CA PHE A 240 -16.09 -4.36 21.20
C PHE A 240 -17.19 -5.16 21.90
N GLN A 241 -18.25 -4.50 22.38
CA GLN A 241 -19.40 -5.15 23.02
C GLN A 241 -20.29 -5.87 22.01
N THR A 242 -20.45 -5.30 20.81
CA THR A 242 -21.24 -5.86 19.72
C THR A 242 -20.43 -5.84 18.42
N PRO A 243 -19.43 -6.73 18.29
CA PRO A 243 -18.55 -6.73 17.14
C PRO A 243 -19.33 -7.04 15.86
N ASN A 244 -19.13 -6.21 14.85
CA ASN A 244 -19.70 -6.42 13.53
C ASN A 244 -18.90 -7.52 12.79
N LYS A 245 -19.59 -8.27 11.92
CA LYS A 245 -19.03 -9.30 11.03
C LYS A 245 -17.84 -8.85 10.17
N TYR A 246 -17.69 -7.56 9.88
CA TYR A 246 -16.58 -7.00 9.10
C TYR A 246 -15.39 -6.52 9.96
N MET A 247 -15.44 -6.70 11.28
CA MET A 247 -14.37 -6.28 12.18
C MET A 247 -13.19 -7.27 12.13
N ILE A 248 -11.97 -6.74 12.03
CA ILE A 248 -10.75 -7.56 12.07
C ILE A 248 -10.63 -8.23 13.45
N LEU A 249 -10.30 -9.52 13.49
CA LEU A 249 -10.13 -10.40 14.67
C LEU A 249 -11.40 -10.68 15.51
N PHE A 250 -12.43 -9.84 15.46
CA PHE A 250 -13.68 -10.04 16.22
C PHE A 250 -14.92 -10.30 15.36
N GLY A 251 -14.81 -10.06 14.06
CA GLY A 251 -15.85 -10.38 13.09
C GLY A 251 -15.73 -11.80 12.56
N ASP A 252 -16.40 -12.05 11.43
CA ASP A 252 -16.31 -13.32 10.72
C ASP A 252 -15.06 -13.31 9.84
N TYR A 253 -14.15 -14.25 10.13
CA TYR A 253 -12.86 -14.41 9.47
C TYR A 253 -13.00 -14.53 7.94
N LYS A 254 -14.12 -15.06 7.44
CA LYS A 254 -14.34 -15.27 6.00
C LYS A 254 -14.36 -13.94 5.25
N TYR A 255 -15.02 -12.92 5.80
CA TYR A 255 -15.08 -11.61 5.14
C TYR A 255 -13.70 -10.97 5.07
N TYR A 256 -12.93 -11.02 6.14
CA TYR A 256 -11.55 -10.52 6.13
C TYR A 256 -10.67 -11.33 5.16
N THR A 257 -10.77 -12.66 5.18
CA THR A 257 -9.96 -13.55 4.34
C THR A 257 -10.18 -13.26 2.85
N PHE A 258 -11.44 -13.17 2.43
CA PHE A 258 -11.77 -13.04 1.00
C PHE A 258 -11.84 -11.60 0.49
N LEU A 259 -12.27 -10.62 1.30
CA LEU A 259 -12.41 -9.23 0.87
C LEU A 259 -11.24 -8.35 1.31
N GLY A 260 -10.52 -8.77 2.36
CA GLY A 260 -9.33 -8.13 2.87
C GLY A 260 -8.06 -8.75 2.29
N LEU A 261 -7.65 -9.85 2.93
CA LEU A 261 -6.37 -10.50 2.74
C LEU A 261 -6.14 -10.98 1.30
N MET A 262 -7.07 -11.75 0.74
CA MET A 262 -6.93 -12.33 -0.60
C MET A 262 -6.86 -11.24 -1.68
N ILE A 263 -7.66 -10.19 -1.56
CA ILE A 263 -7.69 -9.07 -2.52
C ILE A 263 -6.38 -8.30 -2.49
N GLU A 264 -5.84 -8.02 -1.31
CA GLU A 264 -4.53 -7.35 -1.19
C GLU A 264 -3.39 -8.24 -1.66
N ALA A 265 -3.47 -9.56 -1.43
CA ALA A 265 -2.50 -10.50 -1.96
C ALA A 265 -2.53 -10.52 -3.50
N LEU A 266 -3.72 -10.56 -4.12
CA LEU A 266 -3.88 -10.51 -5.58
C LEU A 266 -3.35 -9.19 -6.17
N ALA A 267 -3.65 -8.06 -5.53
CA ALA A 267 -3.10 -6.77 -5.93
C ALA A 267 -1.56 -6.75 -5.78
N GLY A 268 -1.02 -7.30 -4.69
CA GLY A 268 0.42 -7.43 -4.46
C GLY A 268 1.12 -8.26 -5.53
N ILE A 269 0.54 -9.41 -5.92
CA ILE A 269 1.05 -10.24 -7.04
C ILE A 269 1.08 -9.42 -8.33
N GLY A 270 0.00 -8.70 -8.64
CA GLY A 270 -0.06 -7.88 -9.85
C GLY A 270 0.98 -6.75 -9.85
N VAL A 271 1.23 -6.10 -8.71
CA VAL A 271 2.29 -5.09 -8.56
C VAL A 271 3.67 -5.70 -8.73
N LEU A 272 3.95 -6.86 -8.13
CA LEU A 272 5.22 -7.58 -8.28
C LEU A 272 5.45 -8.03 -9.73
N ALA A 273 4.45 -8.61 -10.37
CA ALA A 273 4.51 -9.02 -11.77
C ALA A 273 4.76 -7.81 -12.69
N THR A 274 4.11 -6.69 -12.41
CA THR A 274 4.33 -5.44 -13.15
C THR A 274 5.76 -4.93 -12.94
N PHE A 275 6.25 -4.95 -11.71
CA PHE A 275 7.61 -4.55 -11.39
C PHE A 275 8.65 -5.46 -12.05
N TRP A 276 8.39 -6.75 -12.18
CA TRP A 276 9.26 -7.68 -12.90
C TRP A 276 9.29 -7.47 -14.40
N TYR A 277 8.11 -7.23 -14.98
CA TYR A 277 7.94 -7.05 -16.41
C TYR A 277 8.61 -5.75 -16.89
N TRP A 278 8.57 -4.71 -16.05
CA TRP A 278 9.28 -3.45 -16.26
C TRP A 278 10.79 -3.59 -16.02
#